data_AF-A0A9D8V5P5-F1
#
_entry.id   AF-A0A9D8V5P5-F1
#
_cell.length_a   1.000
_cell.length_b   1.000
_cell.length_c   1.000
_cell.angle_alpha   90.00
_cell.angle_beta   90.00
_cell.angle_gamma   90.00
#
_symmetry.space_group_name_H-M   'P 1'
#
loop_
_entity.id
_entity.type
_entity.pdbx_description
1 polymer ?
#
loop_
_entity_poly.entity_id
_entity_poly.type
_entity_poly.pdbx_seq_one_letter_code
_entity_poly.pdbx_strand_id
1 'polypeptide(L)'
;MTFPVTANLDDQLKVDIHLHQIFLGDRDRYCWTYVTRGMTAHNQREMALSLIADDDADTEDFPKTPVKMFEQLAERTRTGKRVESGDATRLGQKGIFNFPCLFYVPAIQFPDMPSLDEHLALILVHEQEYDYAKQYGLTRFLSRLGKFCSSFPYPTWNTAARPTLFPDSIQELSILADASHIMAEHSHVHQQASVLQLQLQEQDADTVTAALKVLTKDQIATINTAFSPRCDASLYWQEGQTEPGAYAAPETSTGLIGGSFFSISFGDDPGMGIIEDGFSVTLPEAELHQFCEAADKQNAFEYEFQNGARFILDYLGRSARMRARGYDPAAVWRDLAVAEPSPVPQGTTTPASRVRAGELTNLLPSVSLASRISRHDLDDFVKRVEKSLDDAMSEEQDSFSFDVELRVRPGEITASVSSQDMDLNPEFAEFIRERVELEPACPVASEVRVRVPFSVN
;
A
#
# COMPACT_ATOMS: atom_id res chain seq x y z
N MET A 1 -2.25 24.67 34.18
CA MET A 1 -2.80 23.36 34.61
C MET A 1 -1.67 22.33 34.64
N THR A 2 -1.74 21.29 35.48
CA THR A 2 -0.73 20.21 35.49
C THR A 2 -1.31 18.99 34.78
N PHE A 3 -0.55 18.44 33.83
CA PHE A 3 -0.88 17.20 33.13
C PHE A 3 -0.19 15.98 33.78
N PRO A 4 -0.77 14.77 33.73
CA PRO A 4 -2.06 14.46 33.10
C PRO A 4 -3.27 14.97 33.90
N VAL A 5 -4.34 15.29 33.18
CA VAL A 5 -5.63 15.71 33.74
C VAL A 5 -6.59 14.53 33.67
N THR A 6 -7.02 13.98 34.81
CA THR A 6 -7.94 12.84 34.84
C THR A 6 -9.40 13.29 34.84
N ALA A 7 -10.17 12.82 33.87
CA ALA A 7 -11.64 12.82 33.90
C ALA A 7 -12.13 11.43 34.35
N ASN A 8 -12.96 11.38 35.39
CA ASN A 8 -13.65 10.14 35.78
C ASN A 8 -14.96 10.07 34.97
N LEU A 9 -15.21 8.95 34.28
CA LEU A 9 -16.47 8.71 33.57
C LEU A 9 -17.46 7.96 34.46
N ASP A 10 -16.97 6.96 35.20
CA ASP A 10 -17.69 6.31 36.29
C ASP A 10 -16.69 5.80 37.36
N ASP A 11 -17.14 4.92 38.25
CA ASP A 11 -16.35 4.35 39.35
C ASP A 11 -15.15 3.51 38.87
N GLN A 12 -15.21 2.96 37.65
CA GLN A 12 -14.21 2.04 37.08
C GLN A 12 -13.47 2.66 35.90
N LEU A 13 -14.13 3.45 35.07
CA LEU A 13 -13.57 4.03 33.84
C LEU A 13 -13.13 5.49 34.02
N LYS A 14 -11.90 5.76 33.59
CA LYS A 14 -11.26 7.09 33.61
C LYS A 14 -10.58 7.37 32.28
N VAL A 15 -10.43 8.65 31.97
CA VAL A 15 -9.65 9.15 30.83
C VAL A 15 -8.60 10.12 31.37
N ASP A 16 -7.33 9.82 31.16
CA ASP A 16 -6.26 10.78 31.39
C ASP A 16 -5.96 11.53 30.10
N ILE A 17 -6.00 12.85 30.18
CA ILE A 17 -5.51 13.70 29.11
C ILE A 17 -4.05 14.03 29.43
N HIS A 18 -3.16 13.63 28.55
CA HIS A 18 -1.75 14.03 28.55
C HIS A 18 -1.54 15.15 27.53
N LEU A 19 -0.64 16.08 27.83
CA LEU A 19 -0.10 17.05 26.87
C LEU A 19 1.38 16.74 26.68
N HIS A 20 1.80 16.50 25.44
CA HIS A 20 3.19 16.25 25.07
C HIS A 20 3.51 16.91 23.72
N GLN A 21 4.76 16.79 23.26
CA GLN A 21 5.19 17.31 21.97
C GLN A 21 5.55 16.15 21.02
N ILE A 22 5.16 16.30 19.76
CA ILE A 22 5.52 15.38 18.67
C ILE A 22 6.12 16.17 17.51
N PHE A 23 7.26 15.69 17.01
CA PHE A 23 7.86 16.21 15.79
C PHE A 23 7.11 15.64 14.57
N LEU A 24 6.73 16.50 13.62
CA LEU A 24 6.00 16.10 12.40
C LEU A 24 6.85 16.27 11.12
N GLY A 25 8.17 16.19 11.22
CA GLY A 25 9.10 16.40 10.11
C GLY A 25 9.46 17.86 9.84
N ASP A 26 8.56 18.82 10.11
CA ASP A 26 8.81 20.26 9.95
C ASP A 26 9.22 20.97 11.26
N ARG A 27 8.44 20.75 12.33
CA ARG A 27 8.62 21.33 13.67
C ARG A 27 7.82 20.52 14.69
N ASP A 28 8.06 20.80 15.97
CA ASP A 28 7.28 20.22 17.06
C ASP A 28 5.85 20.79 17.08
N ARG A 29 4.89 19.94 17.41
CA ARG A 29 3.49 20.27 17.70
C ARG A 29 3.12 19.80 19.08
N TYR A 30 2.30 20.57 19.78
CA TYR A 30 1.61 20.08 20.96
C TYR A 30 0.55 19.05 20.56
N CYS A 31 0.46 17.97 21.33
CA CYS A 31 -0.49 16.89 21.15
C CYS A 31 -1.19 16.58 22.47
N TRP A 32 -2.52 16.59 22.46
CA TRP A 32 -3.32 16.06 23.56
C TRP A 32 -3.61 14.58 23.30
N THR A 33 -3.11 13.69 24.15
CA THR A 33 -3.44 12.26 24.07
C THR A 33 -4.35 11.86 25.23
N TYR A 34 -5.53 11.38 24.88
CA TYR A 34 -6.58 10.92 25.78
C TYR A 34 -6.45 9.40 25.91
N VAL A 35 -6.07 8.93 27.10
CA VAL A 35 -5.78 7.52 27.38
C VAL A 35 -6.82 6.98 28.36
N THR A 36 -7.51 5.90 28.01
CA THR A 36 -8.43 5.24 28.96
C THR A 36 -7.68 4.42 30.00
N ARG A 37 -8.27 4.33 31.19
CA ARG A 37 -7.98 3.32 32.20
C ARG A 37 -9.31 2.77 32.73
N GLY A 38 -9.53 1.47 32.59
CA GLY A 38 -10.72 0.78 33.09
C GLY A 38 -11.67 0.26 32.01
N MET A 39 -11.40 0.45 30.71
CA MET A 39 -12.17 -0.18 29.62
C MET A 39 -12.20 -1.71 29.76
N THR A 40 -11.14 -2.27 30.33
CA THR A 40 -11.04 -3.71 30.65
C THR A 40 -12.16 -4.22 31.55
N ALA A 41 -12.68 -3.39 32.47
CA ALA A 41 -13.86 -3.72 33.29
C ALA A 41 -15.18 -3.70 32.50
N HIS A 42 -15.17 -3.15 31.28
CA HIS A 42 -16.29 -3.16 30.33
C HIS A 42 -16.04 -4.12 29.15
N ASN A 43 -15.21 -5.16 29.39
CA ASN A 43 -14.81 -6.18 28.41
C ASN A 43 -14.19 -5.62 27.12
N GLN A 44 -13.55 -4.45 27.20
CA GLN A 44 -12.96 -3.75 26.07
C GLN A 44 -11.46 -3.51 26.31
N ARG A 45 -10.64 -3.56 25.25
CA ARG A 45 -9.24 -3.15 25.35
C ARG A 45 -9.16 -1.64 25.61
N GLU A 46 -8.18 -1.19 26.38
CA GLU A 46 -7.98 0.24 26.61
C GLU A 46 -7.76 0.98 25.28
N MET A 47 -8.03 2.28 25.24
CA MET A 47 -8.02 3.08 24.02
C MET A 47 -7.23 4.38 24.19
N ALA A 48 -6.63 4.84 23.10
CA ALA A 48 -5.93 6.11 23.00
C ALA A 48 -6.46 6.92 21.81
N LEU A 49 -6.74 8.21 22.01
CA LEU A 49 -6.95 9.17 20.92
C LEU A 49 -5.92 10.29 21.07
N SER A 50 -5.12 10.54 20.04
CA SER A 50 -4.19 11.67 19.99
C SER A 50 -4.73 12.77 19.08
N LEU A 51 -4.73 14.01 19.54
CA LEU A 51 -5.16 15.20 18.81
C LEU A 51 -4.04 16.23 18.78
N ILE A 52 -3.63 16.67 17.59
CA ILE A 52 -2.77 17.84 17.41
C ILE A 52 -3.51 19.08 17.91
N ALA A 53 -2.84 19.92 18.69
CA ALA A 53 -3.29 21.27 18.98
C ALA A 53 -2.90 22.20 17.81
N ASP A 54 -3.84 23.05 17.38
CA ASP A 54 -3.55 24.08 16.38
C ASP A 54 -2.48 25.06 16.91
N ASP A 55 -1.68 25.68 16.03
CA ASP A 55 -0.52 26.50 16.42
C ASP A 55 -0.88 27.67 17.36
N ASP A 56 -2.10 28.21 17.27
CA ASP A 56 -2.63 29.31 18.10
C ASP A 56 -3.52 28.82 19.27
N ALA A 57 -3.65 27.51 19.49
CA ALA A 57 -4.55 26.96 20.51
C ALA A 57 -4.00 27.13 21.94
N ASP A 58 -4.88 27.49 22.88
CA ASP A 58 -4.55 27.40 24.31
C ASP A 58 -4.41 25.92 24.69
N THR A 59 -3.19 25.50 25.05
CA THR A 59 -2.89 24.11 25.38
C THR A 59 -3.57 23.63 26.68
N GLU A 60 -4.10 24.55 27.51
CA GLU A 60 -4.94 24.22 28.66
C GLU A 60 -6.42 24.00 28.30
N ASP A 61 -6.92 24.54 27.18
CA ASP A 61 -8.31 24.36 26.72
C ASP A 61 -8.50 23.12 25.82
N PHE A 62 -8.04 21.97 26.31
CA PHE A 62 -8.13 20.70 25.57
C PHE A 62 -9.60 20.29 25.30
N PRO A 63 -9.95 19.83 24.08
CA PRO A 63 -11.32 19.43 23.74
C PRO A 63 -11.93 18.36 24.66
N LYS A 64 -13.13 18.58 25.19
CA LYS A 64 -13.83 17.58 26.03
C LYS A 64 -14.61 16.52 25.24
N THR A 65 -14.69 16.64 23.91
CA THR A 65 -15.42 15.71 23.03
C THR A 65 -14.92 14.26 23.10
N PRO A 66 -13.60 13.97 23.11
CA PRO A 66 -13.09 12.60 23.24
C PRO A 66 -13.48 11.91 24.54
N VAL A 67 -13.56 12.66 25.65
CA VAL A 67 -13.98 12.13 26.96
C VAL A 67 -15.39 11.55 26.87
N LYS A 68 -16.33 12.27 26.23
CA LYS A 68 -17.70 11.79 25.97
C LYS A 68 -17.76 10.66 24.93
N MET A 69 -16.82 10.62 23.99
CA MET A 69 -16.72 9.50 23.05
C MET A 69 -16.38 8.20 23.78
N PHE A 70 -15.38 8.22 24.68
CA PHE A 70 -15.01 7.02 25.45
C PHE A 70 -16.14 6.51 26.34
N GLU A 71 -16.93 7.41 26.93
CA GLU A 71 -18.16 7.05 27.66
C GLU A 71 -19.16 6.29 26.75
N GLN A 72 -19.40 6.79 25.54
CA GLN A 72 -20.29 6.15 24.57
C GLN A 72 -19.73 4.81 24.02
N LEU A 73 -18.41 4.69 23.86
CA LEU A 73 -17.76 3.46 23.44
C LEU A 73 -17.83 2.38 24.53
N ALA A 74 -17.63 2.76 25.80
CA ALA A 74 -17.79 1.84 26.94
C ALA A 74 -19.24 1.35 27.09
N GLU A 75 -20.23 2.21 26.87
CA GLU A 75 -21.63 1.78 26.90
C GLU A 75 -21.96 0.81 25.75
N ARG A 76 -21.39 1.02 24.55
CA ARG A 76 -21.52 0.05 23.44
C ARG A 76 -20.94 -1.32 23.81
N THR A 77 -19.80 -1.39 24.49
CA THR A 77 -19.17 -2.68 24.82
C THR A 77 -19.94 -3.43 25.92
N ARG A 78 -20.59 -2.72 26.85
CA ARG A 78 -21.57 -3.30 27.80
C ARG A 78 -22.74 -3.98 27.09
N THR A 79 -23.16 -3.48 25.92
CA THR A 79 -24.17 -4.15 25.07
C THR A 79 -23.63 -5.33 24.24
N GLY A 80 -22.42 -5.81 24.55
CA GLY A 80 -21.78 -6.95 23.88
C GLY A 80 -20.98 -6.59 22.62
N LYS A 81 -20.91 -5.31 22.23
CA LYS A 81 -20.18 -4.84 21.05
C LYS A 81 -18.75 -4.47 21.41
N ARG A 82 -17.94 -5.49 21.69
CA ARG A 82 -16.48 -5.38 21.81
C ARG A 82 -15.88 -5.06 20.42
N VAL A 83 -14.76 -4.34 20.41
CA VAL A 83 -13.99 -3.99 19.19
C VAL A 83 -12.51 -4.32 19.37
N GLU A 84 -11.88 -4.79 18.30
CA GLU A 84 -10.46 -5.16 18.25
C GLU A 84 -9.68 -4.30 17.24
N SER A 85 -8.48 -4.71 16.83
CA SER A 85 -7.74 -4.06 15.74
C SER A 85 -8.35 -4.47 14.40
N GLY A 86 -8.53 -3.53 13.45
CA GLY A 86 -9.21 -3.78 12.17
C GLY A 86 -10.66 -3.30 12.14
N ASP A 87 -11.31 -3.32 13.31
CA ASP A 87 -12.67 -2.84 13.50
C ASP A 87 -12.83 -1.34 13.19
N ALA A 88 -14.09 -0.94 13.01
CA ALA A 88 -14.45 0.45 12.75
C ALA A 88 -15.79 0.84 13.39
N THR A 89 -15.89 2.09 13.84
CA THR A 89 -17.12 2.67 14.40
C THR A 89 -17.60 3.83 13.54
N ARG A 90 -18.84 3.76 13.05
CA ARG A 90 -19.58 4.92 12.54
C ARG A 90 -20.13 5.73 13.74
N LEU A 91 -19.80 7.02 13.76
CA LEU A 91 -20.07 7.99 14.84
C LEU A 91 -21.38 8.77 14.63
N GLY A 92 -22.04 8.60 13.48
CA GLY A 92 -23.28 9.28 13.11
C GLY A 92 -23.06 10.62 12.42
N GLN A 93 -24.16 11.28 12.00
CA GLN A 93 -24.13 12.40 11.04
C GLN A 93 -23.26 13.62 11.42
N LYS A 94 -22.97 13.83 12.71
CA LYS A 94 -22.10 14.95 13.16
C LYS A 94 -20.64 14.53 13.36
N GLY A 95 -20.38 13.23 13.44
CA GLY A 95 -19.05 12.71 13.69
C GLY A 95 -18.40 13.25 14.97
N ILE A 96 -17.07 13.22 14.99
CA ILE A 96 -16.22 13.90 15.96
C ILE A 96 -15.22 14.74 15.16
N PHE A 97 -15.17 16.04 15.42
CA PHE A 97 -14.40 17.01 14.60
C PHE A 97 -14.68 16.88 13.08
N ASN A 98 -15.96 16.69 12.73
CA ASN A 98 -16.47 16.41 11.38
C ASN A 98 -16.08 15.06 10.75
N PHE A 99 -15.34 14.19 11.44
CA PHE A 99 -15.08 12.82 10.98
C PHE A 99 -16.25 11.90 11.36
N PRO A 100 -17.02 11.36 10.39
CA PRO A 100 -18.19 10.52 10.66
C PRO A 100 -17.82 9.09 11.11
N CYS A 101 -16.57 8.70 10.96
CA CYS A 101 -16.08 7.33 11.19
C CYS A 101 -14.76 7.35 11.99
N LEU A 102 -14.46 6.22 12.63
CA LEU A 102 -13.12 5.92 13.15
C LEU A 102 -12.73 4.46 12.91
N PHE A 103 -11.43 4.20 12.82
CA PHE A 103 -10.83 2.87 12.86
C PHE A 103 -10.12 2.62 14.19
N TYR A 104 -10.09 1.36 14.61
CA TYR A 104 -9.31 0.87 15.74
C TYR A 104 -8.04 0.19 15.21
N VAL A 105 -6.87 0.66 15.64
CA VAL A 105 -5.56 0.14 15.23
C VAL A 105 -4.66 -0.12 16.44
N PRO A 106 -3.56 -0.87 16.31
CA PRO A 106 -2.54 -0.95 17.36
C PRO A 106 -2.01 0.45 17.70
N ALA A 107 -1.87 0.76 18.99
CA ALA A 107 -1.30 2.04 19.39
C ALA A 107 0.20 2.14 19.03
N ILE A 108 0.65 3.37 18.81
CA ILE A 108 2.06 3.73 18.62
C ILE A 108 2.53 4.44 19.88
N GLN A 109 3.73 4.11 20.34
CA GLN A 109 4.34 4.67 21.52
C GLN A 109 5.01 6.01 21.20
N PHE A 110 4.48 7.10 21.77
CA PHE A 110 5.17 8.40 21.80
C PHE A 110 6.22 8.43 22.94
N PRO A 111 7.37 9.11 22.78
CA PRO A 111 8.47 9.06 23.75
C PRO A 111 8.11 9.48 25.18
N ASP A 112 7.33 10.56 25.34
CA ASP A 112 7.00 11.14 26.65
C ASP A 112 5.67 10.62 27.25
N MET A 113 5.08 9.59 26.64
CA MET A 113 3.82 9.00 27.09
C MET A 113 4.03 7.77 27.98
N PRO A 114 3.09 7.43 28.89
CA PRO A 114 3.02 6.10 29.47
C PRO A 114 2.95 5.00 28.40
N SER A 115 3.26 3.75 28.76
CA SER A 115 3.15 2.62 27.83
C SER A 115 1.73 2.50 27.27
N LEU A 116 1.64 2.40 25.94
CA LEU A 116 0.42 2.17 25.17
C LEU A 116 0.32 0.72 24.64
N ASP A 117 1.14 -0.20 25.15
CA ASP A 117 1.18 -1.61 24.72
C ASP A 117 -0.20 -2.29 24.79
N GLU A 118 -1.02 -1.93 25.78
CA GLU A 118 -2.35 -2.51 26.00
C GLU A 118 -3.48 -1.68 25.35
N HIS A 119 -3.16 -0.68 24.52
CA HIS A 119 -4.15 0.24 23.95
C HIS A 119 -4.40 0.04 22.45
N LEU A 120 -5.64 0.31 22.02
CA LEU A 120 -6.01 0.58 20.64
C LEU A 120 -5.93 2.08 20.38
N ALA A 121 -5.21 2.52 19.36
CA ALA A 121 -5.31 3.89 18.88
C ALA A 121 -6.57 4.08 18.02
N LEU A 122 -7.14 5.28 18.09
CA LEU A 122 -8.31 5.68 17.32
C LEU A 122 -7.90 6.65 16.21
N ILE A 123 -8.12 6.27 14.96
CA ILE A 123 -7.90 7.12 13.79
C ILE A 123 -9.25 7.61 13.28
N LEU A 124 -9.45 8.92 13.29
CA LEU A 124 -10.64 9.60 12.79
C LEU A 124 -10.54 9.74 11.27
N VAL A 125 -11.59 9.28 10.57
CA VAL A 125 -11.59 9.16 9.11
C VAL A 125 -12.87 9.70 8.48
N HIS A 126 -12.72 10.20 7.25
CA HIS A 126 -13.83 10.62 6.40
C HIS A 126 -14.62 9.41 5.90
N GLU A 127 -15.82 9.62 5.37
CA GLU A 127 -16.66 8.50 4.90
C GLU A 127 -16.02 7.79 3.69
N GLN A 128 -15.44 8.54 2.77
CA GLN A 128 -14.67 8.04 1.63
C GLN A 128 -13.48 7.16 2.07
N GLU A 129 -12.80 7.52 3.15
CA GLU A 129 -11.66 6.78 3.69
C GLU A 129 -12.09 5.49 4.38
N TYR A 130 -13.24 5.51 5.07
CA TYR A 130 -13.88 4.31 5.61
C TYR A 130 -14.26 3.33 4.49
N ASP A 131 -14.93 3.82 3.45
CA ASP A 131 -15.39 2.98 2.34
C ASP A 131 -14.20 2.43 1.54
N TYR A 132 -13.17 3.26 1.28
CA TYR A 132 -11.90 2.83 0.67
C TYR A 132 -11.21 1.71 1.47
N ALA A 133 -11.05 1.88 2.79
CA ALA A 133 -10.43 0.86 3.65
C ALA A 133 -11.26 -0.43 3.77
N LYS A 134 -12.59 -0.37 3.57
CA LYS A 134 -13.45 -1.55 3.48
C LYS A 134 -13.44 -2.23 2.11
N GLN A 135 -13.13 -1.51 1.03
CA GLN A 135 -12.91 -2.10 -0.29
C GLN A 135 -11.49 -2.69 -0.41
N TYR A 136 -10.46 -1.89 -0.18
CA TYR A 136 -9.06 -2.23 -0.48
C TYR A 136 -8.24 -2.72 0.73
N GLY A 137 -8.84 -2.75 1.93
CA GLY A 137 -8.19 -3.18 3.17
C GLY A 137 -7.60 -2.04 4.00
N LEU A 138 -7.65 -2.22 5.33
CA LEU A 138 -7.21 -1.19 6.28
C LEU A 138 -5.71 -0.89 6.18
N THR A 139 -4.86 -1.90 6.02
CA THR A 139 -3.40 -1.70 5.96
C THR A 139 -3.00 -0.84 4.76
N ARG A 140 -3.62 -1.03 3.58
CA ARG A 140 -3.41 -0.13 2.44
C ARG A 140 -3.78 1.31 2.78
N PHE A 141 -4.96 1.54 3.36
CA PHE A 141 -5.36 2.88 3.81
C PHE A 141 -4.34 3.49 4.79
N LEU A 142 -3.85 2.71 5.76
CA LEU A 142 -2.81 3.17 6.70
C LEU A 142 -1.50 3.49 6.00
N SER A 143 -1.09 2.73 4.98
CA SER A 143 0.06 3.05 4.12
C SER A 143 -0.13 4.36 3.34
N ARG A 144 -1.32 4.61 2.77
CA ARG A 144 -1.65 5.88 2.10
C ARG A 144 -1.61 7.06 3.08
N LEU A 145 -2.13 6.89 4.29
CA LEU A 145 -2.16 7.93 5.34
C LEU A 145 -0.77 8.19 5.93
N GLY A 146 0.04 7.15 6.13
CA GLY A 146 1.45 7.22 6.49
C GLY A 146 2.28 7.98 5.44
N LYS A 147 2.01 7.73 4.15
CA LYS A 147 2.60 8.50 3.05
C LYS A 147 2.18 9.96 3.04
N PHE A 148 0.89 10.25 3.18
CA PHE A 148 0.39 11.62 3.20
C PHE A 148 0.98 12.44 4.36
N CYS A 149 1.15 11.82 5.53
CA CYS A 149 1.72 12.47 6.72
C CYS A 149 3.24 12.29 6.87
N SER A 150 3.94 11.69 5.90
CA SER A 150 5.39 11.42 5.93
C SER A 150 5.89 10.77 7.25
N SER A 151 5.17 9.79 7.79
CA SER A 151 5.51 9.19 9.11
C SER A 151 5.21 7.70 9.17
N PHE A 152 6.03 6.99 9.96
CA PHE A 152 6.03 5.55 10.10
C PHE A 152 5.69 5.12 11.55
N PRO A 153 4.95 4.01 11.76
CA PRO A 153 4.25 3.22 10.75
C PRO A 153 2.99 3.90 10.19
N TYR A 154 2.24 4.69 10.97
CA TYR A 154 1.11 5.50 10.48
C TYR A 154 0.49 6.47 11.52
N PRO A 155 -0.19 7.55 11.10
CA PRO A 155 -1.60 7.89 11.44
C PRO A 155 -2.22 7.96 12.85
N THR A 156 -1.58 7.60 13.98
CA THR A 156 -2.31 7.49 15.28
C THR A 156 -2.66 8.81 16.00
N TRP A 157 -2.23 9.96 15.47
CA TRP A 157 -2.61 11.31 15.86
C TRP A 157 -3.51 11.92 14.79
N ASN A 158 -4.43 12.79 15.21
CA ASN A 158 -5.47 13.34 14.37
C ASN A 158 -5.42 14.88 14.39
N THR A 159 -5.87 15.53 13.33
CA THR A 159 -6.15 16.97 13.30
C THR A 159 -7.51 17.23 12.66
N ALA A 160 -8.27 18.17 13.23
CA ALA A 160 -9.58 18.58 12.72
C ALA A 160 -9.51 19.21 11.32
N ALA A 161 -8.34 19.69 10.91
CA ALA A 161 -8.12 20.31 9.60
C ALA A 161 -7.71 19.32 8.50
N ARG A 162 -7.60 18.00 8.79
CA ARG A 162 -7.12 17.02 7.81
C ARG A 162 -8.13 16.86 6.65
N PRO A 163 -7.76 17.15 5.38
CA PRO A 163 -8.61 16.83 4.25
C PRO A 163 -8.78 15.31 4.10
N THR A 164 -9.75 14.88 3.31
CA THR A 164 -9.79 13.48 2.88
C THR A 164 -8.63 13.17 1.94
N LEU A 165 -8.09 11.96 2.02
CA LEU A 165 -7.13 11.44 1.03
C LEU A 165 -7.77 11.23 -0.36
N PHE A 166 -9.10 11.13 -0.44
CA PHE A 166 -9.86 10.71 -1.63
C PHE A 166 -10.94 11.75 -1.99
N PRO A 167 -10.56 12.96 -2.43
CA PRO A 167 -11.52 14.04 -2.71
C PRO A 167 -12.37 13.80 -3.97
N ASP A 168 -11.81 13.17 -5.01
CA ASP A 168 -12.43 13.11 -6.34
C ASP A 168 -13.05 11.73 -6.67
N SER A 169 -12.51 10.64 -6.12
CA SER A 169 -13.04 9.26 -6.25
C SER A 169 -12.39 8.34 -5.19
N ILE A 170 -13.09 7.26 -4.84
CA ILE A 170 -12.49 6.12 -4.09
C ILE A 170 -12.10 4.95 -5.00
N GLN A 171 -12.54 4.94 -6.26
CA GLN A 171 -12.22 3.86 -7.21
C GLN A 171 -10.83 4.09 -7.79
N GLU A 172 -9.89 3.21 -7.42
CA GLU A 172 -8.56 3.10 -8.03
C GLU A 172 -8.51 1.88 -8.97
N LEU A 173 -7.79 2.01 -10.10
CA LEU A 173 -7.48 0.90 -11.02
C LEU A 173 -6.45 -0.09 -10.41
N SER A 174 -6.90 -0.86 -9.42
CA SER A 174 -6.09 -1.83 -8.68
C SER A 174 -6.58 -3.27 -8.91
N ILE A 175 -5.67 -4.25 -8.82
CA ILE A 175 -6.00 -5.68 -8.79
C ILE A 175 -6.92 -6.07 -7.62
N LEU A 176 -6.98 -5.22 -6.58
CA LEU A 176 -7.87 -5.37 -5.44
C LEU A 176 -9.30 -4.85 -5.72
N ALA A 177 -9.57 -4.12 -6.82
CA ALA A 177 -10.88 -3.51 -7.04
C ALA A 177 -12.01 -4.54 -7.23
N ASP A 178 -11.71 -5.67 -7.88
CA ASP A 178 -12.64 -6.77 -8.19
C ASP A 178 -12.31 -8.08 -7.45
N ALA A 179 -11.36 -8.05 -6.49
CA ALA A 179 -10.91 -9.25 -5.79
C ALA A 179 -11.92 -9.74 -4.74
N SER A 180 -12.01 -11.06 -4.58
CA SER A 180 -12.70 -11.65 -3.41
C SER A 180 -11.74 -11.65 -2.22
N HIS A 181 -11.89 -10.67 -1.33
CA HIS A 181 -10.99 -10.51 -0.19
C HIS A 181 -11.35 -11.39 1.00
N ILE A 182 -10.32 -12.01 1.57
CA ILE A 182 -10.33 -12.67 2.86
C ILE A 182 -9.75 -11.68 3.87
N MET A 183 -10.49 -11.31 4.91
CA MET A 183 -9.97 -10.45 5.97
C MET A 183 -9.18 -11.29 6.98
N ALA A 184 -7.89 -10.99 7.16
CA ALA A 184 -7.05 -11.55 8.22
C ALA A 184 -6.49 -10.39 9.06
N GLU A 185 -7.36 -9.83 9.91
CA GLU A 185 -7.14 -8.56 10.65
C GLU A 185 -6.14 -8.68 11.82
N HIS A 186 -5.59 -9.87 12.05
CA HIS A 186 -4.53 -10.15 13.04
C HIS A 186 -3.24 -10.66 12.40
N SER A 187 -3.35 -11.32 11.24
CA SER A 187 -2.26 -11.98 10.55
C SER A 187 -1.41 -11.01 9.75
N HIS A 188 -0.16 -11.38 9.52
CA HIS A 188 0.83 -10.50 8.90
C HIS A 188 1.52 -11.17 7.72
N VAL A 189 1.86 -10.40 6.70
CA VAL A 189 2.81 -10.82 5.67
C VAL A 189 3.97 -9.83 5.63
N HIS A 190 5.19 -10.36 5.59
CA HIS A 190 6.39 -9.54 5.47
C HIS A 190 7.53 -10.27 4.75
N GLN A 191 8.40 -9.49 4.11
CA GLN A 191 9.60 -9.98 3.43
C GLN A 191 10.87 -9.54 4.17
N GLN A 192 11.85 -10.44 4.24
CA GLN A 192 13.23 -10.15 4.65
C GLN A 192 14.18 -10.75 3.62
N ALA A 193 14.89 -9.91 2.85
CA ALA A 193 15.72 -10.35 1.73
C ALA A 193 14.94 -11.30 0.77
N SER A 194 15.39 -12.53 0.57
CA SER A 194 14.75 -13.52 -0.30
C SER A 194 13.71 -14.41 0.43
N VAL A 195 13.34 -14.09 1.67
CA VAL A 195 12.35 -14.85 2.45
C VAL A 195 11.06 -14.04 2.60
N LEU A 196 9.95 -14.59 2.11
CA LEU A 196 8.60 -14.10 2.34
C LEU A 196 7.93 -14.96 3.43
N GLN A 197 7.36 -14.33 4.44
CA GLN A 197 6.75 -15.01 5.57
C GLN A 197 5.31 -14.53 5.78
N LEU A 198 4.36 -15.47 5.73
CA LEU A 198 2.99 -15.30 6.20
C LEU A 198 2.89 -15.81 7.64
N GLN A 199 2.55 -14.93 8.58
CA GLN A 199 2.27 -15.27 9.98
C GLN A 199 0.75 -15.29 10.19
N LEU A 200 0.17 -16.49 10.09
CA LEU A 200 -1.26 -16.73 10.31
C LEU A 200 -1.55 -16.80 11.81
N GLN A 201 -2.42 -15.91 12.29
CA GLN A 201 -2.87 -15.93 13.69
C GLN A 201 -4.06 -16.87 13.88
N GLU A 202 -4.15 -17.45 15.07
CA GLU A 202 -5.28 -18.26 15.55
C GLU A 202 -6.66 -17.59 15.36
N GLN A 203 -6.72 -16.26 15.47
CA GLN A 203 -7.96 -15.49 15.29
C GLN A 203 -8.48 -15.51 13.85
N ASP A 204 -7.61 -15.60 12.85
CA ASP A 204 -7.97 -15.55 11.43
C ASP A 204 -7.97 -16.93 10.77
N ALA A 205 -7.40 -17.95 11.44
CA ALA A 205 -7.15 -19.27 10.89
C ALA A 205 -8.41 -19.94 10.29
N ASP A 206 -9.53 -19.94 11.01
CA ASP A 206 -10.79 -20.53 10.51
C ASP A 206 -11.28 -19.83 9.23
N THR A 207 -11.23 -18.50 9.19
CA THR A 207 -11.66 -17.69 8.03
C THR A 207 -10.76 -17.92 6.81
N VAL A 208 -9.44 -17.90 7.03
CA VAL A 208 -8.44 -18.09 5.96
C VAL A 208 -8.49 -19.52 5.43
N THR A 209 -8.51 -20.53 6.30
CA THR A 209 -8.52 -21.94 5.88
C THR A 209 -9.82 -22.34 5.18
N ALA A 210 -10.98 -21.80 5.61
CA ALA A 210 -12.24 -22.03 4.92
C ALA A 210 -12.22 -21.50 3.48
N ALA A 211 -11.60 -20.35 3.24
CA ALA A 211 -11.47 -19.77 1.91
C ALA A 211 -10.41 -20.50 1.04
N LEU A 212 -9.28 -20.90 1.63
CA LEU A 212 -8.26 -21.69 0.93
C LEU A 212 -8.77 -23.08 0.50
N LYS A 213 -9.63 -23.72 1.31
CA LYS A 213 -10.21 -25.04 1.01
C LYS A 213 -11.12 -25.08 -0.22
N VAL A 214 -11.65 -23.93 -0.66
CA VAL A 214 -12.52 -23.84 -1.85
C VAL A 214 -11.80 -23.29 -3.08
N LEU A 215 -10.49 -23.03 -2.98
CA LEU A 215 -9.68 -22.49 -4.06
C LEU A 215 -9.52 -23.52 -5.20
N THR A 216 -9.87 -23.13 -6.42
CA THR A 216 -9.68 -23.94 -7.63
C THR A 216 -8.52 -23.41 -8.48
N LYS A 217 -8.08 -24.19 -9.48
CA LYS A 217 -6.87 -23.88 -10.27
C LYS A 217 -6.91 -22.54 -11.01
N ASP A 218 -8.10 -22.06 -11.36
CA ASP A 218 -8.31 -20.80 -12.10
C ASP A 218 -8.57 -19.60 -11.16
N GLN A 219 -8.35 -19.75 -9.86
CA GLN A 219 -8.65 -18.74 -8.84
C GLN A 219 -7.41 -18.30 -8.06
N ILE A 220 -7.47 -17.06 -7.58
CA ILE A 220 -6.48 -16.44 -6.69
C ILE A 220 -7.18 -16.16 -5.36
N ALA A 221 -6.61 -16.60 -4.25
CA ALA A 221 -7.05 -16.19 -2.92
C ALA A 221 -6.28 -14.95 -2.50
N THR A 222 -6.98 -13.83 -2.27
CA THR A 222 -6.38 -12.57 -1.79
C THR A 222 -6.75 -12.35 -0.33
N ILE A 223 -5.74 -12.35 0.53
CA ILE A 223 -5.85 -12.22 1.98
C ILE A 223 -5.33 -10.84 2.38
N ASN A 224 -6.22 -9.95 2.80
CA ASN A 224 -5.83 -8.64 3.33
C ASN A 224 -5.30 -8.83 4.76
N THR A 225 -4.07 -8.40 5.02
CA THR A 225 -3.33 -8.63 6.26
C THR A 225 -3.20 -7.38 7.10
N ALA A 226 -3.06 -7.53 8.42
CA ALA A 226 -2.79 -6.43 9.33
C ALA A 226 -1.34 -5.93 9.25
N PHE A 227 -1.14 -4.64 9.51
CA PHE A 227 0.20 -4.08 9.70
C PHE A 227 0.96 -4.79 10.83
N SER A 228 2.19 -5.21 10.54
CA SER A 228 3.07 -5.88 11.50
C SER A 228 3.97 -4.88 12.23
N PRO A 229 3.82 -4.65 13.55
CA PRO A 229 4.68 -3.74 14.32
C PRO A 229 6.16 -4.17 14.36
N ARG A 230 6.48 -5.39 13.91
CA ARG A 230 7.85 -5.88 13.73
C ARG A 230 8.53 -5.33 12.48
N CYS A 231 7.78 -4.80 11.52
CA CYS A 231 8.32 -4.32 10.26
C CYS A 231 8.82 -2.87 10.40
N ASP A 232 10.00 -2.60 9.86
CA ASP A 232 10.58 -1.25 9.80
C ASP A 232 10.26 -0.53 8.48
N ALA A 233 9.65 -1.23 7.54
CA ALA A 233 9.08 -0.67 6.33
C ALA A 233 7.71 -1.30 6.05
N SER A 234 6.89 -0.59 5.30
CA SER A 234 5.65 -1.13 4.73
C SER A 234 5.61 -0.77 3.26
N LEU A 235 5.14 -1.71 2.44
CA LEU A 235 4.80 -1.44 1.06
C LEU A 235 3.67 -0.39 1.00
N TYR A 236 3.69 0.40 -0.07
CA TYR A 236 2.60 1.28 -0.42
C TYR A 236 2.41 1.30 -1.93
N TRP A 237 1.18 1.58 -2.35
CA TRP A 237 0.82 1.74 -3.74
C TRP A 237 -0.11 2.94 -3.93
N GLN A 238 -0.30 3.35 -5.17
CA GLN A 238 -1.31 4.31 -5.62
C GLN A 238 -1.58 4.10 -7.11
N GLU A 239 -2.76 4.49 -7.58
CA GLU A 239 -3.05 4.47 -9.00
C GLU A 239 -1.99 5.25 -9.81
N GLY A 240 -1.55 4.67 -10.92
CA GLY A 240 -0.44 5.17 -11.74
C GLY A 240 0.96 4.80 -11.24
N GLN A 241 1.11 4.14 -10.09
CA GLN A 241 2.41 3.63 -9.65
C GLN A 241 2.76 2.32 -10.36
N THR A 242 3.86 2.34 -11.12
CA THR A 242 4.38 1.23 -11.91
C THR A 242 5.35 0.33 -11.13
N GLU A 243 6.25 0.91 -10.34
CA GLU A 243 7.25 0.19 -9.55
C GLU A 243 6.84 0.03 -8.07
N PRO A 244 7.21 -1.08 -7.40
CA PRO A 244 6.96 -1.27 -5.97
C PRO A 244 7.67 -0.22 -5.11
N GLY A 245 6.92 0.41 -4.20
CA GLY A 245 7.40 1.43 -3.29
C GLY A 245 7.23 1.00 -1.83
N ALA A 246 8.20 1.39 -0.99
CA ALA A 246 8.08 1.25 0.46
C ALA A 246 8.32 2.59 1.18
N TYR A 247 7.67 2.75 2.32
CA TYR A 247 7.95 3.80 3.29
C TYR A 247 8.40 3.16 4.60
N ALA A 248 9.39 3.75 5.24
CA ALA A 248 10.14 3.09 6.30
C ALA A 248 10.52 4.03 7.45
N ALA A 249 10.81 3.44 8.61
CA ALA A 249 11.57 4.10 9.66
C ALA A 249 12.96 4.54 9.12
N PRO A 250 13.52 5.68 9.58
CA PRO A 250 14.85 6.13 9.17
C PRO A 250 15.94 5.09 9.45
N GLU A 251 15.88 4.48 10.63
CA GLU A 251 16.79 3.45 11.08
C GLU A 251 16.16 2.06 10.91
N THR A 252 16.92 1.12 10.36
CA THR A 252 16.45 -0.26 10.14
C THR A 252 16.98 -1.17 11.24
N SER A 253 16.07 -1.81 11.97
CA SER A 253 16.38 -2.66 13.13
C SER A 253 16.24 -4.16 12.84
N THR A 254 15.39 -4.51 11.88
CA THR A 254 15.02 -5.87 11.47
C THR A 254 15.26 -6.14 9.99
N GLY A 255 15.09 -5.14 9.13
CA GLY A 255 15.08 -5.31 7.67
C GLY A 255 13.79 -5.95 7.12
N LEU A 256 12.72 -6.01 7.94
CA LEU A 256 11.41 -6.54 7.54
C LEU A 256 10.57 -5.47 6.84
N ILE A 257 10.01 -5.82 5.68
CA ILE A 257 9.07 -5.00 4.90
C ILE A 257 7.69 -5.67 4.95
N GLY A 258 6.69 -5.01 5.52
CA GLY A 258 5.31 -5.51 5.60
C GLY A 258 4.50 -5.24 4.32
N GLY A 259 3.52 -6.10 4.04
CA GLY A 259 2.57 -5.92 2.93
C GLY A 259 1.13 -5.71 3.42
N SER A 260 0.32 -5.01 2.61
CA SER A 260 -1.10 -4.79 2.86
C SER A 260 -1.96 -6.04 2.62
N PHE A 261 -1.51 -6.91 1.72
CA PHE A 261 -2.18 -8.17 1.41
C PHE A 261 -1.18 -9.24 0.96
N PHE A 262 -1.64 -10.48 0.97
CA PHE A 262 -0.98 -11.66 0.42
C PHE A 262 -1.93 -12.35 -0.57
N SER A 263 -1.49 -12.59 -1.80
CA SER A 263 -2.21 -13.38 -2.79
C SER A 263 -1.54 -14.72 -3.04
N ILE A 264 -2.33 -15.79 -3.13
CA ILE A 264 -1.86 -17.14 -3.46
C ILE A 264 -2.66 -17.78 -4.59
N SER A 265 -1.96 -18.41 -5.52
CA SER A 265 -2.55 -19.09 -6.69
C SER A 265 -1.85 -20.41 -7.01
N PHE A 266 -2.52 -21.22 -7.83
CA PHE A 266 -1.94 -22.38 -8.49
C PHE A 266 -1.18 -21.95 -9.75
N GLY A 267 -0.07 -22.62 -10.08
CA GLY A 267 0.57 -22.49 -11.38
C GLY A 267 1.73 -23.45 -11.61
N ASP A 268 2.03 -23.71 -12.88
CA ASP A 268 3.14 -24.58 -13.31
C ASP A 268 4.51 -23.87 -13.30
N ASP A 269 4.51 -22.53 -13.23
CA ASP A 269 5.70 -21.69 -13.04
C ASP A 269 5.67 -21.10 -11.61
N PRO A 270 6.27 -21.77 -10.62
CA PRO A 270 6.19 -21.35 -9.23
C PRO A 270 7.15 -20.19 -8.97
N GLY A 271 6.62 -19.12 -8.39
CA GLY A 271 7.39 -17.92 -8.08
C GLY A 271 6.74 -17.09 -6.98
N MET A 272 7.43 -16.04 -6.58
CA MET A 272 6.89 -15.02 -5.69
C MET A 272 7.40 -13.64 -6.06
N GLY A 273 6.63 -12.61 -5.74
CA GLY A 273 6.97 -11.22 -6.05
C GLY A 273 6.09 -10.22 -5.31
N ILE A 274 6.41 -8.94 -5.48
CA ILE A 274 5.58 -7.82 -5.00
C ILE A 274 4.60 -7.45 -6.11
N ILE A 275 3.33 -7.26 -5.75
CA ILE A 275 2.30 -6.71 -6.66
C ILE A 275 1.60 -5.59 -5.89
N GLU A 276 1.59 -4.38 -6.47
CA GLU A 276 1.11 -3.17 -5.82
C GLU A 276 1.77 -2.95 -4.44
N ASP A 277 1.03 -3.10 -3.33
CA ASP A 277 1.50 -3.01 -1.95
C ASP A 277 1.38 -4.33 -1.17
N GLY A 278 1.24 -5.44 -1.87
CA GLY A 278 1.19 -6.78 -1.29
C GLY A 278 2.15 -7.75 -1.97
N PHE A 279 2.11 -9.00 -1.53
CA PHE A 279 2.94 -10.06 -2.09
C PHE A 279 2.09 -11.09 -2.80
N SER A 280 2.62 -11.68 -3.88
CA SER A 280 2.01 -12.81 -4.58
C SER A 280 2.90 -14.03 -4.53
N VAL A 281 2.29 -15.20 -4.37
CA VAL A 281 2.93 -16.52 -4.39
C VAL A 281 2.16 -17.45 -5.32
N THR A 282 2.86 -18.08 -6.26
CA THR A 282 2.36 -19.15 -7.11
C THR A 282 3.00 -20.46 -6.69
N LEU A 283 2.20 -21.48 -6.34
CA LEU A 283 2.70 -22.80 -5.95
C LEU A 283 2.24 -23.90 -6.92
N PRO A 284 3.02 -24.99 -7.08
CA PRO A 284 2.56 -26.20 -7.76
C PRO A 284 1.45 -26.89 -6.96
N GLU A 285 0.61 -27.69 -7.63
CA GLU A 285 -0.60 -28.30 -7.04
C GLU A 285 -0.33 -29.08 -5.74
N ALA A 286 0.74 -29.87 -5.71
CA ALA A 286 1.11 -30.67 -4.54
C ALA A 286 1.52 -29.82 -3.32
N GLU A 287 2.12 -28.65 -3.57
CA GLU A 287 2.65 -27.76 -2.53
C GLU A 287 1.58 -26.77 -2.06
N LEU A 288 0.69 -26.32 -2.97
CA LEU A 288 -0.52 -25.60 -2.60
C LEU A 288 -1.43 -26.47 -1.70
N HIS A 289 -1.55 -27.77 -2.00
CA HIS A 289 -2.29 -28.69 -1.13
C HIS A 289 -1.65 -28.82 0.26
N GLN A 290 -0.32 -28.96 0.33
CA GLN A 290 0.41 -29.00 1.60
C GLN A 290 0.32 -27.69 2.38
N PHE A 291 0.37 -26.53 1.72
CA PHE A 291 0.15 -25.22 2.33
C PHE A 291 -1.25 -25.12 2.93
N CYS A 292 -2.29 -25.52 2.19
CA CYS A 292 -3.67 -25.52 2.69
C CYS A 292 -3.86 -26.50 3.87
N GLU A 293 -3.24 -27.68 3.81
CA GLU A 293 -3.25 -28.67 4.90
C GLU A 293 -2.50 -28.17 6.14
N ALA A 294 -1.36 -27.48 5.96
CA ALA A 294 -0.60 -26.88 7.04
C ALA A 294 -1.36 -25.75 7.73
N ALA A 295 -2.00 -24.87 6.95
CA ALA A 295 -2.86 -23.82 7.49
C ALA A 295 -4.05 -24.41 8.29
N ASP A 296 -4.72 -25.44 7.76
CA ASP A 296 -5.84 -26.14 8.44
C ASP A 296 -5.41 -26.82 9.75
N LYS A 297 -4.20 -27.40 9.76
CA LYS A 297 -3.63 -28.08 10.92
C LYS A 297 -2.83 -27.17 11.83
N GLN A 298 -2.77 -25.87 11.56
CA GLN A 298 -2.00 -24.87 12.32
C GLN A 298 -0.50 -25.22 12.45
N ASN A 299 0.04 -25.86 11.40
CA ASN A 299 1.45 -26.25 11.29
C ASN A 299 2.22 -25.23 10.44
N ALA A 300 3.53 -25.16 10.66
CA ALA A 300 4.42 -24.44 9.75
C ALA A 300 4.51 -25.15 8.39
N PHE A 301 4.67 -24.37 7.33
CA PHE A 301 4.95 -24.86 5.97
C PHE A 301 6.07 -24.01 5.35
N GLU A 302 6.88 -24.62 4.49
CA GLU A 302 7.99 -23.96 3.81
C GLU A 302 8.12 -24.48 2.38
N TYR A 303 8.39 -23.56 1.44
CA TYR A 303 8.72 -23.87 0.06
C TYR A 303 9.93 -23.06 -0.39
N GLU A 304 10.90 -23.70 -1.05
CA GLU A 304 12.08 -23.06 -1.64
C GLU A 304 11.95 -23.06 -3.17
N PHE A 305 12.00 -21.87 -3.77
CA PHE A 305 11.94 -21.66 -5.22
C PHE A 305 13.30 -21.91 -5.88
N GLN A 306 13.32 -22.14 -7.21
CA GLN A 306 14.55 -22.47 -7.95
C GLN A 306 15.65 -21.38 -7.87
N ASN A 307 15.27 -20.13 -7.57
CA ASN A 307 16.19 -19.00 -7.38
C ASN A 307 16.73 -18.88 -5.93
N GLY A 308 16.45 -19.86 -5.05
CA GLY A 308 16.86 -19.85 -3.64
C GLY A 308 16.05 -18.90 -2.75
N ALA A 309 14.97 -18.32 -3.28
CA ALA A 309 14.00 -17.58 -2.49
C ALA A 309 13.08 -18.56 -1.74
N ARG A 310 12.55 -18.17 -0.57
CA ARG A 310 11.74 -19.03 0.30
C ARG A 310 10.41 -18.38 0.67
N PHE A 311 9.34 -19.16 0.61
CA PHE A 311 8.05 -18.82 1.19
C PHE A 311 7.81 -19.66 2.45
N ILE A 312 7.43 -19.00 3.55
CA ILE A 312 7.19 -19.63 4.85
C ILE A 312 5.78 -19.25 5.33
N LEU A 313 5.01 -20.25 5.75
CA LEU A 313 3.84 -20.09 6.61
C LEU A 313 4.25 -20.43 8.04
N ASP A 314 4.09 -19.49 8.96
CA ASP A 314 4.20 -19.71 10.39
C ASP A 314 2.86 -19.46 11.07
N TYR A 315 2.61 -20.20 12.15
CA TYR A 315 1.40 -20.07 12.95
C TYR A 315 1.68 -19.37 14.29
N LEU A 316 0.86 -18.39 14.64
CA LEU A 316 0.93 -17.65 15.90
C LEU A 316 -0.34 -17.87 16.74
N GLY A 317 -0.16 -18.30 17.99
CA GLY A 317 -1.26 -18.45 18.94
C GLY A 317 -1.65 -17.13 19.62
N ARG A 318 -2.90 -17.05 20.09
CA ARG A 318 -3.55 -15.86 20.72
C ARG A 318 -2.74 -15.13 21.79
N SER A 319 -1.75 -15.76 22.42
CA SER A 319 -0.95 -15.18 23.51
C SER A 319 0.19 -14.25 23.05
N ALA A 320 0.45 -14.11 21.75
CA ALA A 320 1.50 -13.25 21.21
C ALA A 320 1.15 -11.76 21.35
N ARG A 321 1.31 -11.19 22.56
CA ARG A 321 1.16 -9.75 22.79
C ARG A 321 2.21 -8.96 22.02
N MET A 322 1.76 -8.18 21.06
CA MET A 322 2.59 -7.21 20.36
C MET A 322 2.66 -5.91 21.17
N ARG A 323 3.87 -5.40 21.34
CA ARG A 323 4.11 -4.08 21.93
C ARG A 323 3.71 -2.97 20.94
N ALA A 324 3.36 -1.81 21.47
CA ALA A 324 3.21 -0.60 20.68
C ALA A 324 4.55 -0.29 20.00
N ARG A 325 4.53 -0.10 18.67
CA ARG A 325 5.74 0.30 17.94
C ARG A 325 6.09 1.74 18.34
N GLY A 326 7.37 2.07 18.42
CA GLY A 326 7.82 3.46 18.59
C GLY A 326 7.33 4.37 17.45
N TYR A 327 7.07 5.64 17.76
CA TYR A 327 6.76 6.68 16.78
C TYR A 327 8.02 7.10 16.01
N ASP A 328 8.03 6.90 14.70
CA ASP A 328 9.07 7.41 13.79
C ASP A 328 8.54 8.68 13.08
N PRO A 329 9.04 9.88 13.43
CA PRO A 329 8.44 11.17 13.02
C PRO A 329 8.72 11.57 11.57
N ALA A 330 9.60 10.87 10.87
CA ALA A 330 9.93 11.10 9.48
C ALA A 330 10.08 9.75 8.77
N ALA A 331 9.15 9.42 7.89
CA ALA A 331 9.28 8.25 7.04
C ALA A 331 10.31 8.50 5.93
N VAL A 332 11.15 7.51 5.65
CA VAL A 332 12.06 7.52 4.49
C VAL A 332 11.48 6.69 3.35
N TRP A 333 11.68 7.18 2.13
CA TRP A 333 11.18 6.57 0.90
C TRP A 333 12.20 5.59 0.33
N ARG A 334 11.74 4.42 -0.10
CA ARG A 334 12.56 3.40 -0.74
C ARG A 334 11.87 2.89 -1.99
N ASP A 335 12.50 3.12 -3.13
CA ASP A 335 12.12 2.47 -4.38
C ASP A 335 12.66 1.03 -4.31
N LEU A 336 11.76 0.06 -4.40
CA LEU A 336 12.11 -1.36 -4.38
C LEU A 336 12.30 -1.84 -5.82
N ALA A 337 13.18 -1.15 -6.55
CA ALA A 337 13.58 -1.54 -7.90
C ALA A 337 13.99 -3.02 -7.88
N VAL A 338 13.44 -3.80 -8.81
CA VAL A 338 13.77 -5.21 -8.94
C VAL A 338 15.29 -5.32 -9.11
N ALA A 339 15.96 -5.97 -8.15
CA ALA A 339 17.39 -6.13 -8.20
C ALA A 339 17.76 -6.82 -9.51
N GLU A 340 18.58 -6.17 -10.34
CA GLU A 340 19.06 -6.78 -11.58
C GLU A 340 19.66 -8.16 -11.24
N PRO A 341 19.33 -9.21 -12.02
CA PRO A 341 19.88 -10.53 -11.76
C PRO A 341 21.40 -10.44 -11.79
N SER A 342 22.03 -10.84 -10.68
CA SER A 342 23.49 -10.79 -10.51
C SER A 342 24.19 -11.36 -11.75
N PRO A 343 25.23 -10.71 -12.27
CA PRO A 343 25.77 -11.02 -13.59
C PRO A 343 26.19 -12.47 -13.69
N VAL A 344 25.40 -13.25 -14.45
CA VAL A 344 25.73 -14.63 -14.81
C VAL A 344 27.08 -14.62 -15.53
N PRO A 345 28.03 -15.50 -15.18
CA PRO A 345 29.34 -15.55 -15.83
C PRO A 345 29.21 -15.62 -17.36
N GLN A 346 29.94 -14.76 -18.05
CA GLN A 346 29.78 -14.43 -19.47
C GLN A 346 29.60 -15.67 -20.39
N GLY A 347 28.36 -15.90 -20.80
CA GLY A 347 28.00 -16.77 -21.91
C GLY A 347 27.45 -15.96 -23.08
N THR A 348 28.37 -15.43 -23.92
CA THR A 348 28.10 -14.85 -25.26
C THR A 348 26.70 -14.27 -25.48
N THR A 349 26.44 -13.07 -24.94
CA THR A 349 25.18 -12.36 -25.15
C THR A 349 25.12 -11.66 -26.52
N THR A 350 23.93 -11.71 -27.11
CA THR A 350 23.47 -10.78 -28.15
C THR A 350 23.61 -9.32 -27.64
N PRO A 351 23.99 -8.33 -28.46
CA PRO A 351 24.08 -6.94 -28.01
C PRO A 351 22.76 -6.46 -27.42
N ALA A 352 22.84 -5.68 -26.34
CA ALA A 352 21.67 -5.05 -25.72
C ALA A 352 21.20 -3.88 -26.59
N SER A 353 19.86 -3.76 -26.75
CA SER A 353 19.22 -2.63 -27.44
C SER A 353 19.61 -1.30 -26.79
N ARG A 354 20.00 -0.33 -27.60
CA ARG A 354 20.46 1.01 -27.17
C ARG A 354 19.31 1.99 -27.08
N VAL A 355 18.36 1.90 -28.01
CA VAL A 355 17.08 2.60 -27.94
C VAL A 355 16.15 1.85 -26.99
N ARG A 356 15.49 2.60 -26.10
CA ARG A 356 14.45 2.12 -25.19
C ARG A 356 13.25 3.06 -25.16
N ALA A 357 12.04 2.51 -25.21
CA ALA A 357 10.81 3.21 -24.91
C ALA A 357 10.62 3.35 -23.39
N GLY A 358 10.16 4.52 -22.96
CA GLY A 358 9.69 4.78 -21.60
C GLY A 358 8.16 4.72 -21.50
N GLU A 359 7.62 5.33 -20.44
CA GLU A 359 6.20 5.18 -20.11
C GLU A 359 5.26 5.90 -21.11
N LEU A 360 4.30 5.16 -21.63
CA LEU A 360 3.31 5.65 -22.59
C LEU A 360 2.21 6.48 -21.90
N THR A 361 2.01 7.71 -22.37
CA THR A 361 0.95 8.62 -21.92
C THR A 361 -0.22 8.67 -22.90
N ASN A 362 -1.47 8.48 -22.43
CA ASN A 362 -2.67 8.68 -23.25
C ASN A 362 -3.01 10.17 -23.40
N LEU A 363 -3.25 10.64 -24.64
CA LEU A 363 -3.54 12.05 -24.94
C LEU A 363 -5.02 12.34 -25.23
N LEU A 364 -5.92 11.34 -25.11
CA LEU A 364 -7.36 11.52 -25.36
C LEU A 364 -8.16 11.55 -24.03
N PRO A 365 -8.77 12.70 -23.66
CA PRO A 365 -9.29 12.93 -22.30
C PRO A 365 -10.71 12.40 -22.04
N SER A 366 -11.37 11.73 -23.00
CA SER A 366 -12.82 11.48 -22.95
C SER A 366 -13.28 10.02 -23.03
N VAL A 367 -12.40 9.06 -23.32
CA VAL A 367 -12.71 7.62 -23.27
C VAL A 367 -11.43 6.85 -22.94
N SER A 368 -11.52 5.83 -22.06
CA SER A 368 -10.40 4.97 -21.69
C SER A 368 -9.71 4.33 -22.90
N LEU A 369 -8.37 4.36 -22.91
CA LEU A 369 -7.51 3.74 -23.92
C LEU A 369 -7.81 2.24 -24.12
N ALA A 370 -8.11 1.53 -23.02
CA ALA A 370 -8.44 0.11 -23.02
C ALA A 370 -9.73 -0.25 -23.78
N SER A 371 -10.61 0.73 -24.03
CA SER A 371 -11.80 0.53 -24.89
C SER A 371 -11.48 0.56 -26.38
N ARG A 372 -10.25 0.95 -26.76
CA ARG A 372 -9.82 1.21 -28.14
C ARG A 372 -8.72 0.29 -28.62
N ILE A 373 -7.86 -0.20 -27.72
CA ILE A 373 -6.76 -1.13 -28.01
C ILE A 373 -6.48 -1.99 -26.77
N SER A 374 -6.05 -3.24 -26.95
CA SER A 374 -5.57 -4.05 -25.83
C SER A 374 -4.20 -3.55 -25.38
N ARG A 375 -3.86 -3.70 -24.09
CA ARG A 375 -2.53 -3.30 -23.60
C ARG A 375 -1.41 -4.07 -24.31
N HIS A 376 -1.63 -5.36 -24.56
CA HIS A 376 -0.70 -6.24 -25.28
C HIS A 376 -0.43 -5.77 -26.73
N ASP A 377 -1.47 -5.47 -27.51
CA ASP A 377 -1.31 -4.99 -28.90
C ASP A 377 -0.55 -3.66 -28.98
N LEU A 378 -0.71 -2.80 -27.96
CA LEU A 378 -0.04 -1.51 -27.87
C LEU A 378 1.43 -1.66 -27.46
N ASP A 379 1.71 -2.45 -26.42
CA ASP A 379 3.09 -2.70 -25.97
C ASP A 379 3.90 -3.44 -27.04
N ASP A 380 3.29 -4.40 -27.76
CA ASP A 380 3.94 -5.10 -28.87
C ASP A 380 4.15 -4.19 -30.10
N PHE A 381 3.32 -3.16 -30.30
CA PHE A 381 3.58 -2.12 -31.29
C PHE A 381 4.74 -1.22 -30.89
N VAL A 382 4.76 -0.75 -29.63
CA VAL A 382 5.86 0.07 -29.10
C VAL A 382 7.20 -0.68 -29.17
N LYS A 383 7.24 -1.98 -28.85
CA LYS A 383 8.45 -2.82 -29.01
C LYS A 383 8.92 -2.95 -30.46
N ARG A 384 8.01 -2.99 -31.45
CA ARG A 384 8.39 -2.97 -32.87
C ARG A 384 8.99 -1.63 -33.27
N VAL A 385 8.39 -0.53 -32.82
CA VAL A 385 8.93 0.83 -33.03
C VAL A 385 10.30 0.97 -32.38
N GLU A 386 10.46 0.59 -31.10
CA GLU A 386 11.74 0.59 -30.38
C GLU A 386 12.82 -0.15 -31.17
N LYS A 387 12.53 -1.38 -31.62
CA LYS A 387 13.46 -2.16 -32.42
C LYS A 387 13.77 -1.51 -33.77
N SER A 388 12.78 -0.98 -34.49
CA SER A 388 12.99 -0.32 -35.78
C SER A 388 13.86 0.93 -35.65
N LEU A 389 13.75 1.64 -34.52
CA LEU A 389 14.61 2.77 -34.20
C LEU A 389 16.02 2.31 -33.78
N ASP A 390 16.17 1.25 -32.98
CA ASP A 390 17.48 0.67 -32.62
C ASP A 390 18.26 0.18 -33.86
N ASP A 391 17.58 -0.58 -34.74
CA ASP A 391 18.13 -1.04 -36.03
C ASP A 391 18.49 0.14 -36.95
N ALA A 392 17.79 1.27 -36.87
CA ALA A 392 18.00 2.45 -37.72
C ALA A 392 19.01 3.46 -37.16
N MET A 393 19.28 3.43 -35.86
CA MET A 393 20.16 4.35 -35.13
C MET A 393 21.45 3.69 -34.64
N SER A 394 21.80 2.51 -35.16
CA SER A 394 22.94 1.70 -34.71
C SER A 394 24.31 2.41 -34.75
N GLU A 395 24.46 3.42 -35.62
CA GLU A 395 25.69 4.21 -35.77
C GLU A 395 25.74 5.47 -34.89
N GLU A 396 24.63 5.86 -34.26
CA GLU A 396 24.54 7.06 -33.42
C GLU A 396 25.39 6.91 -32.15
N GLN A 397 26.11 7.94 -31.70
CA GLN A 397 27.04 7.83 -30.56
C GLN A 397 26.67 8.71 -29.38
N ASP A 398 25.81 9.71 -29.59
CA ASP A 398 25.35 10.60 -28.54
C ASP A 398 24.08 10.04 -27.87
N SER A 399 24.03 10.10 -26.53
CA SER A 399 22.86 9.68 -25.74
C SER A 399 21.88 10.85 -25.58
N PHE A 400 20.60 10.65 -25.93
CA PHE A 400 19.57 11.69 -25.86
C PHE A 400 18.14 11.13 -25.76
N SER A 401 17.17 12.00 -25.49
CA SER A 401 15.74 11.69 -25.33
C SER A 401 14.85 12.45 -26.32
N PHE A 402 13.78 11.81 -26.77
CA PHE A 402 12.72 12.42 -27.59
C PHE A 402 11.36 11.77 -27.34
N ASP A 403 10.30 12.57 -27.47
CA ASP A 403 8.90 12.14 -27.44
C ASP A 403 8.44 11.81 -28.88
N VAL A 404 7.91 10.60 -29.09
CA VAL A 404 7.11 10.27 -30.28
C VAL A 404 5.64 10.29 -29.90
N GLU A 405 4.89 11.22 -30.50
CA GLU A 405 3.45 11.25 -30.40
C GLU A 405 2.84 10.45 -31.55
N LEU A 406 2.22 9.33 -31.21
CA LEU A 406 1.62 8.35 -32.12
C LEU A 406 0.12 8.61 -32.22
N ARG A 407 -0.40 8.66 -33.43
CA ARG A 407 -1.84 8.67 -33.71
C ARG A 407 -2.17 7.47 -34.60
N VAL A 408 -2.80 6.46 -34.00
CA VAL A 408 -3.12 5.18 -34.64
C VAL A 408 -4.62 5.10 -34.94
N ARG A 409 -4.95 4.67 -36.15
CA ARG A 409 -6.30 4.40 -36.65
C ARG A 409 -6.35 2.99 -37.26
N PRO A 410 -7.54 2.44 -37.55
CA PRO A 410 -7.65 1.15 -38.21
C PRO A 410 -6.92 1.14 -39.56
N GLY A 411 -5.72 0.54 -39.60
CA GLY A 411 -4.87 0.44 -40.79
C GLY A 411 -4.01 1.68 -41.13
N GLU A 412 -3.92 2.69 -40.26
CA GLU A 412 -3.14 3.91 -40.49
C GLU A 412 -2.39 4.32 -39.20
N ILE A 413 -1.12 4.69 -39.32
CA ILE A 413 -0.33 5.38 -38.29
C ILE A 413 0.09 6.73 -38.85
N THR A 414 0.03 7.76 -38.01
CA THR A 414 0.77 9.01 -38.24
C THR A 414 1.54 9.35 -36.98
N ALA A 415 2.77 9.85 -37.13
CA ALA A 415 3.66 10.18 -36.02
C ALA A 415 4.11 11.65 -36.07
N SER A 416 4.37 12.24 -34.90
CA SER A 416 5.06 13.51 -34.77
C SER A 416 6.07 13.45 -33.65
N VAL A 417 7.26 13.99 -33.88
CA VAL A 417 8.42 13.86 -32.99
C VAL A 417 8.76 15.22 -32.38
N SER A 418 9.07 15.23 -31.09
CA SER A 418 9.49 16.43 -30.34
C SER A 418 10.50 16.04 -29.27
N SER A 419 11.27 16.99 -28.73
CA SER A 419 12.02 16.80 -27.49
C SER A 419 11.79 17.99 -26.57
N GLN A 420 11.93 17.78 -25.26
CA GLN A 420 11.78 18.82 -24.24
C GLN A 420 13.12 19.46 -23.89
N ASP A 421 14.22 18.71 -24.09
CA ASP A 421 15.56 19.08 -23.64
C ASP A 421 16.45 19.67 -24.77
N MET A 422 16.02 19.55 -26.03
CA MET A 422 16.75 20.06 -27.20
C MET A 422 15.85 20.34 -28.42
N ASP A 423 16.26 21.31 -29.24
CA ASP A 423 15.72 21.50 -30.59
C ASP A 423 16.20 20.36 -31.52
N LEU A 424 15.32 19.41 -31.83
CA LEU A 424 15.63 18.32 -32.76
C LEU A 424 15.87 18.87 -34.19
N ASN A 425 16.88 18.34 -34.88
CA ASN A 425 17.08 18.59 -36.31
C ASN A 425 15.81 18.18 -37.09
N PRO A 426 15.20 19.05 -37.92
CA PRO A 426 14.03 18.69 -38.72
C PRO A 426 14.21 17.43 -39.58
N GLU A 427 15.42 17.20 -40.13
CA GLU A 427 15.73 16.00 -40.91
C GLU A 427 15.71 14.72 -40.05
N PHE A 428 16.13 14.84 -38.78
CA PHE A 428 16.08 13.73 -37.82
C PHE A 428 14.63 13.45 -37.37
N ALA A 429 13.85 14.50 -37.06
CA ALA A 429 12.43 14.33 -36.71
C ALA A 429 11.62 13.71 -37.87
N GLU A 430 11.95 14.06 -39.12
CA GLU A 430 11.37 13.45 -40.32
C GLU A 430 11.81 11.98 -40.48
N PHE A 431 13.09 11.66 -40.31
CA PHE A 431 13.60 10.28 -40.34
C PHE A 431 12.91 9.37 -39.31
N ILE A 432 12.79 9.81 -38.05
CA ILE A 432 12.11 9.06 -36.99
C ILE A 432 10.63 8.87 -37.34
N ARG A 433 9.94 9.92 -37.84
CA ARG A 433 8.55 9.85 -38.30
C ARG A 433 8.39 8.78 -39.39
N GLU A 434 9.21 8.82 -40.44
CA GLU A 434 9.14 7.85 -41.54
C GLU A 434 9.39 6.41 -41.08
N ARG A 435 10.31 6.19 -40.14
CA ARG A 435 10.55 4.86 -39.55
C ARG A 435 9.34 4.33 -38.78
N VAL A 436 8.73 5.18 -37.95
CA VAL A 436 7.52 4.83 -37.18
C VAL A 436 6.33 4.56 -38.10
N GLU A 437 6.17 5.33 -39.17
CA GLU A 437 5.06 5.20 -40.13
C GLU A 437 5.21 4.01 -41.11
N LEU A 438 6.39 3.37 -41.16
CA LEU A 438 6.63 2.12 -41.89
C LEU A 438 6.19 0.86 -41.11
N GLU A 439 6.01 0.95 -39.79
CA GLU A 439 5.60 -0.21 -38.97
C GLU A 439 4.14 -0.62 -39.21
N PRO A 440 3.78 -1.92 -39.12
CA PRO A 440 2.38 -2.32 -39.24
C PRO A 440 1.52 -1.81 -38.08
N ALA A 441 0.47 -1.06 -38.43
CA ALA A 441 -0.54 -0.56 -37.49
C ALA A 441 -1.11 -1.68 -36.60
N CYS A 442 -1.11 -1.46 -35.29
CA CYS A 442 -1.78 -2.34 -34.34
C CYS A 442 -3.32 -2.28 -34.49
N PRO A 443 -4.02 -3.36 -34.15
CA PRO A 443 -5.48 -3.39 -34.22
C PRO A 443 -6.10 -2.43 -33.21
N VAL A 444 -6.79 -1.40 -33.71
CA VAL A 444 -7.54 -0.45 -32.89
C VAL A 444 -9.03 -0.45 -33.27
N ALA A 445 -9.92 -0.36 -32.28
CA ALA A 445 -11.36 -0.24 -32.49
C ALA A 445 -11.80 1.20 -32.86
N SER A 446 -11.00 2.20 -32.48
CA SER A 446 -11.16 3.61 -32.86
C SER A 446 -9.84 4.37 -32.69
N GLU A 447 -9.76 5.64 -33.11
CA GLU A 447 -8.52 6.42 -33.06
C GLU A 447 -7.88 6.43 -31.66
N VAL A 448 -6.59 6.10 -31.58
CA VAL A 448 -5.76 6.17 -30.39
C VAL A 448 -4.74 7.29 -30.59
N ARG A 449 -4.50 8.12 -29.57
CA ARG A 449 -3.44 9.14 -29.57
C ARG A 449 -2.66 9.05 -28.26
N VAL A 450 -1.38 8.74 -28.37
CA VAL A 450 -0.49 8.43 -27.24
C VAL A 450 0.87 9.08 -27.45
N ARG A 451 1.58 9.38 -26.38
CA ARG A 451 2.97 9.83 -26.41
C ARG A 451 3.85 8.78 -25.78
N VAL A 452 4.98 8.48 -26.41
CA VAL A 452 5.98 7.54 -25.93
C VAL A 452 7.32 8.26 -25.92
N PRO A 453 7.95 8.46 -24.75
CA PRO A 453 9.32 8.94 -24.70
C PRO A 453 10.25 7.79 -25.11
N PHE A 454 11.31 8.11 -25.84
CA PHE A 454 12.40 7.21 -26.20
C PHE A 454 13.72 7.78 -25.69
N SER A 455 14.59 6.90 -25.18
CA SER A 455 15.97 7.23 -24.82
C SER A 455 16.93 6.43 -25.69
N VAL A 456 17.94 7.10 -26.24
CA VAL A 456 19.09 6.52 -26.94
C VAL A 456 20.26 6.53 -25.96
N ASN A 457 20.94 5.39 -25.81
CA ASN A 457 22.09 5.25 -24.89
C ASN A 457 23.40 5.03 -25.65
#